data_AF-B2AJG7-F1
#
_entry.id   AF-B2AJG7-F1
#
_cell.length_a   1.000
_cell.length_b   1.000
_cell.length_c   1.000
_cell.angle_alpha   90.00
_cell.angle_beta   90.00
_cell.angle_gamma   90.00
#
_symmetry.space_group_name_H-M   'P 1'
#
loop_
_entity.id
_entity.type
_entity.pdbx_description
1 polymer ?
#
loop_
_entity_poly.entity_id
_entity_poly.type
_entity_poly.pdbx_seq_one_letter_code
_entity_poly.pdbx_strand_id
1 'polypeptide(L)'
;MYWGHLNVILIRKTSLGKSWLAYALANQACRHGYSVGYLRMPKFREEMAMVDGSGRFGTLLAQWAKPDILVVDDFATTPLAD
;
A
#
# COMPACT_ATOMS: atom_id res chain seq x y z
N MET A 1 18.74 16.88 12.30
CA MET A 1 17.30 17.11 12.04
C MET A 1 16.72 15.78 11.60
N TYR A 2 16.09 15.03 12.50
CA TYR A 2 15.56 13.70 12.18
C TYR A 2 14.18 13.86 11.53
N TRP A 3 14.15 13.93 10.20
CA TRP A 3 12.90 13.83 9.46
C TRP A 3 12.41 12.38 9.58
N GLY A 4 11.42 12.14 10.46
CA GLY A 4 10.77 10.84 10.54
C GLY A 4 9.96 10.52 9.29
N HIS A 5 9.75 9.24 9.01
CA HIS A 5 8.83 8.81 7.96
C HIS A 5 7.40 9.19 8.34
N LEU A 6 6.72 9.96 7.49
CA LEU A 6 5.32 10.34 7.70
C LEU A 6 4.42 9.48 6.81
N ASN A 7 3.43 8.84 7.42
CA ASN A 7 2.36 8.15 6.68
C ASN A 7 1.31 9.16 6.24
N VAL A 8 0.89 9.09 4.97
CA VAL A 8 -0.13 9.98 4.39
C VAL A 8 -1.37 9.16 4.05
N ILE A 9 -2.53 9.63 4.49
CA ILE A 9 -3.84 9.02 4.18
C ILE A 9 -4.63 9.97 3.29
N LEU A 10 -5.00 9.52 2.09
CA LEU A 10 -5.83 10.28 1.16
C LEU A 10 -7.30 9.86 1.29
N ILE A 11 -8.16 10.74 1.80
CA ILE A 11 -9.59 10.47 2.02
C ILE A 11 -10.44 11.37 1.14
N ARG A 12 -11.35 10.79 0.34
CA ARG A 12 -12.32 11.52 -0.50
C ARG A 12 -13.37 10.54 -1.05
N LYS A 13 -14.41 11.01 -1.74
CA LYS A 13 -15.25 10.14 -2.59
C LYS A 13 -14.43 9.52 -3.73
N THR A 14 -14.84 8.35 -4.21
CA THR A 14 -14.26 7.69 -5.39
C THR A 14 -14.30 8.61 -6.61
N SER A 15 -13.40 8.39 -7.57
CA SER A 15 -13.33 9.18 -8.83
C SER A 15 -12.89 10.65 -8.69
N LEU A 16 -12.28 11.02 -7.57
CA LEU A 16 -11.78 12.38 -7.32
C LEU A 16 -10.24 12.50 -7.35
N GLY A 17 -9.56 11.60 -8.07
CA GLY A 17 -8.12 11.71 -8.36
C GLY A 17 -7.16 11.30 -7.25
N LYS A 18 -7.63 10.59 -6.21
CA LYS A 18 -6.76 10.15 -5.10
C LYS A 18 -5.65 9.21 -5.55
N SER A 19 -5.99 8.19 -6.34
CA SER A 19 -5.00 7.26 -6.88
C SER A 19 -4.01 8.00 -7.79
N TRP A 20 -4.48 8.97 -8.58
CA TRP A 20 -3.61 9.81 -9.41
C TRP A 20 -2.59 10.59 -8.57
N LEU A 21 -3.03 11.23 -7.49
CA LEU A 21 -2.13 11.96 -6.60
C LEU A 21 -1.14 11.02 -5.90
N ALA A 22 -1.59 9.85 -5.45
CA ALA A 22 -0.73 8.83 -4.87
C ALA A 22 0.35 8.36 -5.88
N TYR A 23 -0.03 8.15 -7.14
CA TYR A 23 0.90 7.81 -8.22
C TYR A 23 1.89 8.93 -8.54
N ALA A 24 1.44 10.18 -8.56
CA ALA A 24 2.32 11.33 -8.80
C ALA A 24 3.38 11.44 -7.69
N LEU A 25 2.98 11.27 -6.43
CA LEU A 25 3.88 11.28 -5.29
C LEU A 25 4.88 10.12 -5.34
N ALA A 26 4.39 8.91 -5.62
CA ALA A 26 5.21 7.73 -5.84
C ALA A 26 6.22 7.93 -6.97
N ASN A 27 5.80 8.49 -8.11
CA ASN A 27 6.69 8.73 -9.24
C ASN A 27 7.80 9.72 -8.86
N GLN A 28 7.46 10.77 -8.11
CA GLN A 28 8.45 11.71 -7.60
C GLN A 28 9.44 11.02 -6.67
N ALA A 29 8.98 10.13 -5.78
CA ALA A 29 9.85 9.36 -4.91
C ALA A 29 10.80 8.44 -5.70
N CYS A 30 10.32 7.76 -6.74
CA CYS A 30 11.16 6.99 -7.65
C CYS A 30 12.25 7.85 -8.29
N ARG A 31 11.92 9.09 -8.71
CA ARG A 31 12.90 10.04 -9.27
C ARG A 31 13.95 10.50 -8.26
N HIS A 32 13.63 10.45 -6.97
CA HIS A 32 14.58 10.72 -5.89
C HIS A 32 15.36 9.48 -5.43
N GLY A 33 15.20 8.34 -6.11
CA GLY A 33 15.93 7.10 -5.83
C GLY A 33 15.30 6.20 -4.77
N TYR A 34 14.09 6.49 -4.32
CA TYR A 34 13.36 5.61 -3.40
C TYR A 34 12.73 4.44 -4.16
N SER A 35 12.82 3.26 -3.58
CA SER A 35 12.06 2.09 -4.02
C SER A 35 10.60 2.23 -3.60
N VAL A 36 9.68 2.00 -4.54
CA VAL A 36 8.24 2.16 -4.30
C VAL A 36 7.50 0.87 -4.65
N GLY A 37 6.72 0.37 -3.69
CA GLY A 37 5.75 -0.71 -3.91
C GLY A 37 4.34 -0.16 -4.08
N TYR A 38 3.55 -0.77 -4.95
CA TYR A 38 2.15 -0.44 -5.13
C TYR A 38 1.27 -1.66 -4.86
N LEU A 39 0.41 -1.55 -3.86
CA LEU A 39 -0.45 -2.60 -3.33
C LEU A 39 -1.92 -2.22 -3.52
N ARG A 40 -2.68 -3.08 -4.19
CA ARG A 40 -4.15 -2.96 -4.31
C ARG A 40 -4.79 -3.82 -3.24
N MET A 41 -5.61 -3.22 -2.38
CA MET A 41 -6.20 -3.94 -1.25
C MET A 41 -7.08 -5.16 -1.64
N PRO A 42 -7.87 -5.14 -2.72
CA PRO A 42 -8.63 -6.32 -3.15
C PRO A 42 -7.73 -7.52 -3.49
N LYS A 43 -6.68 -7.30 -4.30
CA LYS A 43 -5.72 -8.34 -4.67
C LYS A 43 -4.96 -8.87 -3.44
N PHE A 44 -4.57 -7.98 -2.54
CA PHE A 44 -3.89 -8.37 -1.31
C PHE A 44 -4.76 -9.29 -0.43
N ARG A 45 -6.07 -9.01 -0.34
CA ARG A 45 -7.00 -9.87 0.40
C ARG A 45 -7.13 -11.26 -0.21
N GLU A 46 -7.17 -11.37 -1.54
CA GLU A 46 -7.16 -12.66 -2.24
C GLU A 46 -5.88 -13.44 -1.93
N GLU A 47 -4.72 -12.79 -1.99
CA GLU A 47 -3.43 -13.40 -1.63
C GLU A 47 -3.40 -13.84 -0.16
N MET A 48 -3.93 -13.04 0.76
CA MET A 48 -4.03 -13.40 2.17
C MET A 48 -4.96 -14.60 2.41
N ALA A 49 -6.11 -14.65 1.75
CA ALA A 49 -7.06 -15.76 1.87
C ALA A 49 -6.47 -17.09 1.41
N MET A 50 -5.57 -17.08 0.41
CA MET A 50 -4.84 -18.29 -0.01
C MET A 50 -3.72 -18.70 0.95
N VAL A 51 -3.22 -17.74 1.72
CA VAL A 51 -2.10 -17.95 2.64
C VAL A 51 -2.57 -18.42 4.01
N ASP A 52 -3.79 -18.07 4.40
CA ASP A 52 -4.41 -18.51 5.65
C ASP A 52 -4.53 -20.05 5.65
N GLY A 53 -3.77 -20.71 6.52
CA GLY A 53 -3.61 -22.17 6.56
C GLY A 53 -2.30 -22.73 5.97
N SER A 54 -1.49 -21.93 5.26
CA SER A 54 -0.21 -22.38 4.65
C SER A 54 1.06 -21.94 5.39
N GLY A 55 0.93 -21.06 6.41
CA GLY A 55 2.06 -20.52 7.19
C GLY A 55 2.91 -19.45 6.48
N ARG A 56 2.52 -19.03 5.27
CA ARG A 56 3.32 -18.08 4.43
C ARG A 56 3.03 -16.60 4.72
N PHE A 57 2.22 -16.29 5.72
CA PHE A 57 1.75 -14.94 6.01
C PHE A 57 2.90 -13.98 6.30
N GLY A 58 3.83 -14.39 7.16
CA GLY A 58 5.02 -13.60 7.48
C GLY A 58 5.89 -13.30 6.26
N THR A 59 6.03 -14.26 5.35
CA THR A 59 6.81 -14.08 4.10
C THR A 59 6.16 -13.07 3.17
N LEU A 60 4.82 -13.11 3.03
CA LEU A 60 4.08 -12.17 2.22
C LEU A 60 4.20 -10.74 2.78
N LEU A 61 4.02 -10.57 4.09
CA LEU A 61 4.20 -9.27 4.74
C LEU A 61 5.63 -8.75 4.61
N ALA A 62 6.62 -9.62 4.82
CA ALA A 62 8.02 -9.26 4.68
C ALA A 62 8.38 -8.83 3.25
N GLN A 63 7.68 -9.35 2.22
CA GLN A 63 7.85 -8.90 0.85
C GLN A 63 7.33 -7.47 0.65
N TRP A 64 6.13 -7.18 1.16
CA TRP A 64 5.51 -5.86 1.04
C TRP A 64 6.16 -4.78 1.93
N ALA A 65 6.94 -5.17 2.93
CA ALA A 65 7.71 -4.28 3.79
C ALA A 65 9.10 -3.88 3.24
N LYS A 66 9.54 -4.46 2.11
CA LYS A 66 10.86 -4.15 1.49
C LYS A 66 11.01 -2.74 0.90
N PRO A 67 10.01 -2.16 0.21
CA PRO A 67 10.21 -0.87 -0.45
C PRO A 67 10.27 0.27 0.56
N ASP A 68 11.00 1.33 0.23
CA ASP A 68 11.11 2.54 1.05
C ASP A 68 9.74 3.23 1.23
N ILE A 69 8.89 3.13 0.22
CA ILE A 69 7.51 3.63 0.23
C ILE A 69 6.55 2.56 -0.27
N LEU A 70 5.48 2.31 0.48
CA LEU A 70 4.39 1.44 0.06
C LEU A 70 3.11 2.27 -0.16
N VAL A 71 2.62 2.30 -1.40
CA VAL A 71 1.31 2.87 -1.73
C VAL A 71 0.26 1.79 -1.60
N VAL A 72 -0.68 1.97 -0.68
CA VAL A 72 -1.82 1.07 -0.49
C VAL A 72 -3.08 1.75 -1.03
N ASP A 73 -3.60 1.24 -2.14
CA ASP A 73 -4.78 1.78 -2.81
C ASP A 73 -6.03 0.93 -2.56
N ASP A 74 -7.20 1.57 -2.65
CA ASP A 74 -8.51 1.01 -2.32
C ASP A 74 -8.61 0.45 -0.88
N PHE A 75 -7.82 1.00 0.04
CA PHE A 75 -7.94 0.71 1.47
C PHE A 75 -9.32 1.12 2.00
N ALA A 76 -9.91 0.29 2.87
CA ALA A 76 -11.21 0.53 3.49
C ALA A 76 -12.41 0.67 2.52
N THR A 77 -12.32 0.12 1.30
CA THR A 77 -13.45 0.05 0.35
C THR A 77 -14.47 -1.04 0.70
N THR A 78 -14.12 -1.96 1.58
CA THR A 78 -15.03 -2.95 2.17
C THR A 78 -14.87 -2.87 3.68
N PRO A 79 -15.95 -3.00 4.47
CA PRO A 79 -15.86 -3.13 5.91
C PRO A 79 -14.84 -4.20 6.28
N LEU A 80 -14.02 -3.92 7.30
CA LEU A 80 -13.34 -4.98 8.02
C LEU A 80 -14.46 -5.77 8.70
N ALA A 81 -14.69 -7.00 8.27
CA ALA A 81 -15.54 -7.90 9.03
C ALA A 81 -14.83 -8.16 10.37
N ASP A 82 -15.62 -8.15 11.45
CA ASP A 82 -15.14 -8.41 12.81
C ASP A 82 -14.48 -9.79 12.94
#